data_AF-A0A1Y2M371-F1
#
_entry.id   AF-A0A1Y2M371-F1
#
_cell.length_a   1.000
_cell.length_b   1.000
_cell.length_c   1.000
_cell.angle_alpha   90.00
_cell.angle_beta   90.00
_cell.angle_gamma   90.00
#
_symmetry.space_group_name_H-M   'P 1'
#
loop_
_entity.id
_entity.type
_entity.pdbx_description
1 polymer ?
#
loop_
_entity_poly.entity_id
_entity_poly.type
_entity_poly.pdbx_seq_one_letter_code
_entity_poly.pdbx_strand_id
1 'polypeptide(L)'
;MAPRKPAATADTSEKKPVNETNKVVKRPARGYHKFKNGFLNVKPKGGEIEITKSNQESPLLRLPPEIRNKIWGYTLGHNIFRSILIRLGKRKFKYEWMSRPDEPHIGLPLLATCRQIYSEAAIMPFNLNTFVADTLNGERNMLRAFKVFNAHQRKQITSIRLVYKSYDLLGSDALNDFNVYQLEGYRAQLKRLHSKLNTMEFVILSGEVEYLSEEGVAHI
;
A
#
# COMPACT_ATOMS: atom_id res chain seq x y z
N MET A 1 -35.72 66.14 14.57
CA MET A 1 -34.92 65.71 13.39
C MET A 1 -33.45 65.98 13.70
N ALA A 2 -32.62 64.94 13.82
CA ALA A 2 -31.20 65.07 14.15
C ALA A 2 -30.33 65.08 12.87
N PRO A 3 -29.27 65.89 12.78
CA PRO A 3 -28.44 66.00 11.58
C PRO A 3 -27.50 64.79 11.45
N ARG A 4 -27.42 64.21 10.25
CA ARG A 4 -26.49 63.11 9.94
C ARG A 4 -25.09 63.66 9.63
N LYS A 5 -24.08 63.09 10.30
CA LYS A 5 -22.63 63.31 10.07
C LYS A 5 -22.23 62.79 8.68
N PRO A 6 -21.39 63.52 7.91
CA PRO A 6 -20.88 63.05 6.63
C PRO A 6 -19.83 61.94 6.80
N ALA A 7 -19.87 60.97 5.90
CA ALA A 7 -18.99 59.80 5.87
C ALA A 7 -17.57 60.19 5.43
N ALA A 8 -16.57 59.72 6.19
CA ALA A 8 -15.17 59.86 5.83
C ALA A 8 -14.82 58.95 4.64
N THR A 9 -14.23 59.54 3.61
CA THR A 9 -13.67 58.88 2.43
C THR A 9 -12.52 57.96 2.82
N ALA A 10 -12.57 56.71 2.33
CA ALA A 10 -11.56 55.70 2.54
C ALA A 10 -10.33 55.98 1.67
N ASP A 11 -9.21 56.30 2.32
CA ASP A 11 -7.89 56.38 1.68
C ASP A 11 -7.47 55.00 1.18
N THR A 12 -7.35 54.90 -0.15
CA THR A 12 -6.87 53.71 -0.85
C THR A 12 -5.35 53.71 -0.75
N SER A 13 -4.81 53.16 0.33
CA SER A 13 -3.36 52.96 0.46
C SER A 13 -2.87 51.88 -0.53
N GLU A 14 -2.17 52.32 -1.56
CA GLU A 14 -1.43 51.45 -2.47
C GLU A 14 -0.38 50.65 -1.68
N LYS A 15 -0.63 49.33 -1.53
CA LYS A 15 0.35 48.41 -0.93
C LYS A 15 1.51 48.25 -1.92
N LYS A 16 2.70 48.71 -1.51
CA LYS A 16 3.97 48.42 -2.19
C LYS A 16 4.12 46.91 -2.43
N PRO A 17 4.63 46.48 -3.60
CA PRO A 17 4.87 45.07 -3.89
C PRO A 17 5.95 44.56 -2.92
N VAL A 18 5.53 43.68 -2.00
CA VAL A 18 6.45 42.95 -1.14
C VAL A 18 7.25 42.05 -2.06
N ASN A 19 8.57 42.30 -2.16
CA ASN A 19 9.52 41.40 -2.82
C ASN A 19 9.49 40.04 -2.11
N GLU A 20 8.61 39.16 -2.59
CA GLU A 20 8.39 37.79 -2.10
C GLU A 20 9.49 36.81 -2.55
N THR A 21 10.52 37.33 -3.23
CA THR A 21 11.66 36.56 -3.70
C THR A 21 12.48 36.11 -2.49
N ASN A 22 12.48 34.80 -2.24
CA ASN A 22 13.39 34.05 -1.34
C ASN A 22 12.98 33.87 0.12
N LYS A 23 11.68 33.83 0.46
CA LYS A 23 11.30 33.07 1.66
C LYS A 23 11.50 31.59 1.38
N VAL A 24 12.68 31.07 1.72
CA VAL A 24 12.99 29.64 1.75
C VAL A 24 11.95 28.98 2.65
N VAL A 25 10.98 28.29 2.03
CA VAL A 25 9.96 27.52 2.75
C VAL A 25 10.68 26.38 3.47
N LYS A 26 11.05 26.62 4.73
CA LYS A 26 11.66 25.59 5.59
C LYS A 26 10.67 24.45 5.74
N ARG A 27 11.08 23.26 5.32
CA ARG A 27 10.33 22.04 5.63
C ARG A 27 10.33 21.81 7.14
N PRO A 28 9.30 21.16 7.70
CA PRO A 28 9.42 20.65 9.07
C PRO A 28 10.70 19.81 9.15
N ALA A 29 11.44 19.94 10.26
CA ALA A 29 12.75 19.31 10.43
C ALA A 29 12.76 17.78 10.28
N ARG A 30 11.59 17.13 10.16
CA ARG A 30 11.45 15.69 10.04
C ARG A 30 10.50 15.31 8.91
N GLY A 31 11.08 15.00 7.75
CA GLY A 31 10.47 14.14 6.73
C GLY A 31 9.60 14.81 5.67
N TYR A 32 9.03 13.96 4.82
CA TYR A 32 8.15 14.36 3.72
C TYR A 32 6.69 14.46 4.19
N HIS A 33 5.92 15.36 3.57
CA HIS A 33 4.49 15.45 3.84
C HIS A 33 3.76 14.25 3.22
N LYS A 34 2.92 13.58 4.01
CA LYS A 34 1.97 12.56 3.55
C LYS A 34 0.56 13.13 3.55
N PHE A 35 -0.26 12.70 2.60
CA PHE A 35 -1.70 12.97 2.62
C PHE A 35 -2.38 12.16 3.73
N LYS A 36 -3.63 12.50 4.08
CA LYS A 36 -4.43 11.74 5.07
C LYS A 36 -4.60 10.27 4.70
N ASN A 37 -4.51 9.93 3.41
CA ASN A 37 -4.57 8.55 2.90
C ASN A 37 -3.26 7.76 3.06
N GLY A 38 -2.19 8.40 3.57
CA GLY A 38 -0.87 7.81 3.79
C GLY A 38 0.09 7.87 2.60
N PHE A 39 -0.37 8.27 1.41
CA PHE A 39 0.49 8.45 0.25
C PHE A 39 1.35 9.72 0.39
N LEU A 40 2.53 9.70 -0.22
CA LEU A 40 3.44 10.83 -0.25
C LEU A 40 2.83 12.00 -1.04
N ASN A 41 2.98 13.22 -0.52
CA ASN A 41 2.73 14.42 -1.30
C ASN A 41 3.93 14.65 -2.24
N VAL A 42 3.71 14.32 -3.51
CA VAL A 42 4.73 14.38 -4.57
C VAL A 42 4.92 15.78 -5.17
N LYS A 43 4.16 16.81 -4.73
CA LYS A 43 4.31 18.16 -5.29
C LYS A 43 5.71 18.71 -4.96
N PRO A 44 6.57 18.98 -5.97
CA PRO A 44 7.91 19.50 -5.72
C PRO A 44 7.85 20.90 -5.11
N LYS A 45 8.82 21.22 -4.25
CA LYS A 45 8.94 22.54 -3.61
C LYS A 45 10.42 22.95 -3.53
N GLY A 46 10.70 24.23 -3.78
CA GLY A 46 12.06 24.78 -3.72
C GLY A 46 12.98 24.16 -4.79
N GLY A 47 14.23 23.87 -4.42
CA GLY A 47 15.24 23.31 -5.35
C GLY A 47 14.90 21.94 -5.93
N GLU A 48 13.92 21.22 -5.40
CA GLU A 48 13.46 19.95 -6.00
C GLU A 48 12.74 20.12 -7.33
N ILE A 49 12.28 21.35 -7.63
CA ILE A 49 11.63 21.66 -8.89
C ILE A 49 12.62 21.43 -10.05
N GLU A 50 13.87 21.84 -9.89
CA GLU A 50 14.93 21.66 -10.90
C GLU A 50 15.28 20.19 -11.08
N ILE A 51 15.45 19.44 -9.98
CA ILE A 51 15.69 17.99 -10.04
C ILE A 51 14.54 17.27 -10.73
N THR A 52 13.29 17.66 -10.43
CA THR A 52 12.11 17.06 -11.05
C THR A 52 12.08 17.33 -12.56
N LYS A 53 12.45 18.55 -12.99
CA LYS A 53 12.57 18.90 -14.42
C LYS A 53 13.66 18.09 -15.12
N SER A 54 14.86 18.01 -14.52
CA SER A 54 15.96 17.22 -15.10
C SER A 54 15.60 15.73 -15.22
N ASN A 55 14.92 15.16 -14.22
CA ASN A 55 14.48 13.77 -14.29
C ASN A 55 13.50 13.50 -15.44
N GLN A 56 12.68 14.48 -15.85
CA GLN A 56 11.75 14.33 -16.98
C GLN A 56 12.46 14.10 -18.32
N GLU A 57 13.73 14.50 -18.43
CA GLU A 57 14.54 14.28 -19.64
C GLU A 57 15.10 12.84 -19.72
N SER A 58 15.01 12.07 -18.63
CA SER A 58 15.48 10.69 -18.60
C SER A 58 14.76 9.84 -19.67
N PRO A 59 15.46 8.92 -20.36
CA PRO A 59 14.85 8.08 -21.41
C PRO A 59 13.58 7.36 -20.95
N LEU A 60 13.55 6.89 -19.70
CA LEU A 60 12.41 6.18 -19.12
C LEU A 60 11.18 7.07 -18.94
N LEU A 61 11.36 8.32 -18.48
CA LEU A 61 10.25 9.25 -18.25
C LEU A 61 9.78 9.98 -19.52
N ARG A 62 10.54 9.90 -20.61
CA ARG A 62 10.13 10.33 -21.96
C ARG A 62 9.21 9.34 -22.68
N LEU A 63 9.12 8.09 -22.21
CA LEU A 63 8.19 7.11 -22.80
C LEU A 63 6.74 7.52 -22.57
N PRO A 64 5.79 7.15 -23.45
CA PRO A 64 4.36 7.36 -23.20
C PRO A 64 3.90 6.70 -21.90
N PRO A 65 2.93 7.28 -21.16
CA PRO A 65 2.42 6.74 -19.89
C PRO A 65 1.98 5.27 -19.97
N GLU A 66 1.45 4.83 -21.10
CA GLU A 66 1.00 3.46 -21.33
C GLU A 66 2.16 2.46 -21.23
N ILE A 67 3.29 2.80 -21.84
CA ILE A 67 4.50 1.98 -21.80
C ILE A 67 5.09 1.98 -20.40
N ARG A 68 5.13 3.15 -19.74
CA ARG A 68 5.60 3.24 -18.35
C ARG A 68 4.74 2.39 -17.42
N ASN A 69 3.42 2.44 -17.54
CA ASN A 69 2.51 1.63 -16.73
C ASN A 69 2.73 0.12 -16.93
N LYS A 70 3.04 -0.33 -18.16
CA LYS A 70 3.43 -1.72 -18.41
C LYS A 70 4.73 -2.08 -17.69
N ILE A 71 5.76 -1.24 -17.82
CA ILE A 71 7.05 -1.43 -17.13
C ILE A 71 6.82 -1.53 -15.61
N TRP A 72 6.10 -0.57 -15.03
CA TRP A 72 5.75 -0.56 -13.61
C TRP A 72 4.97 -1.80 -13.19
N GLY A 73 4.01 -2.25 -14.01
CA GLY A 73 3.24 -3.47 -13.77
C GLY A 73 4.11 -4.72 -13.70
N TYR A 74 5.09 -4.85 -14.61
CA TYR A 74 6.05 -5.96 -14.57
C TYR A 74 7.02 -5.86 -13.40
N THR A 75 7.47 -4.65 -13.03
CA THR A 75 8.46 -4.47 -11.96
C THR A 75 7.87 -4.55 -10.55
N LEU A 76 6.62 -4.13 -10.38
CA LEU A 76 5.99 -3.96 -9.06
C LEU A 76 4.80 -4.91 -8.82
N GLY A 77 4.35 -5.63 -9.83
CA GLY A 77 3.23 -6.57 -9.76
C GLY A 77 3.68 -8.03 -9.75
N HIS A 78 2.70 -8.94 -9.65
CA HIS A 78 2.88 -10.40 -9.74
C HIS A 78 3.78 -11.03 -8.66
N ASN A 79 4.04 -10.31 -7.57
CA ASN A 79 4.73 -10.82 -6.40
C ASN A 79 3.74 -11.39 -5.38
N ILE A 80 4.25 -12.24 -4.50
CA ILE A 80 3.48 -12.83 -3.41
C ILE A 80 3.99 -12.25 -2.08
N PHE A 81 3.17 -11.44 -1.42
CA PHE A 81 3.50 -10.92 -0.11
C PHE A 81 2.97 -11.83 0.98
N ARG A 82 3.86 -12.37 1.80
CA ARG A 82 3.50 -13.19 2.96
C ARG A 82 3.52 -12.35 4.22
N SER A 83 2.48 -12.49 5.04
CA SER A 83 2.49 -11.90 6.37
C SER A 83 3.43 -12.69 7.27
N ILE A 84 4.42 -12.02 7.84
CA ILE A 84 5.29 -12.60 8.85
C ILE A 84 5.10 -11.90 10.20
N LEU A 85 5.21 -12.67 11.28
CA LEU A 85 5.16 -12.15 12.64
C LEU A 85 6.60 -12.00 13.16
N ILE A 86 7.05 -10.75 13.28
CA ILE A 86 8.38 -10.43 13.81
C ILE A 86 8.28 -10.15 15.29
N ARG A 87 9.17 -10.78 16.07
CA ARG A 87 9.32 -10.51 17.50
C ARG A 87 10.29 -9.33 17.70
N LEU A 88 9.80 -8.22 18.26
CA LEU A 88 10.57 -7.01 18.55
C LEU A 88 11.05 -6.94 20.02
N GLY A 89 10.82 -7.98 20.82
CA GLY A 89 11.22 -8.07 22.22
C GLY A 89 10.43 -9.13 22.99
N LYS A 90 10.55 -9.15 24.33
CA LYS A 90 9.95 -10.21 25.17
C LYS A 90 8.43 -10.34 24.98
N ARG A 91 7.71 -9.23 24.78
CA ARG A 91 6.24 -9.16 24.68
C ARG A 91 5.73 -8.29 23.51
N LYS A 92 6.59 -7.93 22.57
CA LYS A 92 6.21 -7.07 21.43
C LYS A 92 6.36 -7.86 20.14
N PHE A 93 5.28 -7.93 19.38
CA PHE A 93 5.24 -8.52 18.06
C PHE A 93 4.74 -7.49 17.06
N LYS A 94 5.23 -7.59 15.82
CA LYS A 94 4.81 -6.74 14.70
C LYS A 94 4.60 -7.62 13.48
N TYR A 95 3.55 -7.32 12.72
CA TYR A 95 3.36 -7.91 11.41
C TYR A 95 4.12 -7.12 10.36
N GLU A 96 4.79 -7.84 9.48
CA GLU A 96 5.37 -7.28 8.25
C GLU A 96 4.94 -8.12 7.06
N TRP A 97 4.88 -7.48 5.90
CA TRP A 97 4.56 -8.12 4.63
C TRP A 97 5.84 -8.16 3.81
N MET A 98 6.29 -9.36 3.47
CA MET A 98 7.53 -9.56 2.74
C MET A 98 7.31 -10.56 1.61
N SER A 99 8.02 -10.36 0.50
CA SER A 99 8.19 -11.42 -0.49
C SER A 99 9.11 -12.50 0.04
N ARG A 100 9.04 -13.68 -0.56
CA ARG A 100 9.94 -14.76 -0.16
C ARG A 100 11.38 -14.43 -0.57
N PRO A 101 12.40 -14.96 0.15
CA PRO A 101 13.80 -14.77 -0.23
C PRO A 101 14.15 -15.38 -1.59
N ASP A 102 13.42 -16.43 -1.99
CA ASP A 102 13.53 -17.11 -3.28
C ASP A 102 12.83 -16.37 -4.42
N GLU A 103 12.00 -15.36 -4.13
CA GLU A 103 11.36 -14.53 -5.14
C GLU A 103 12.32 -13.41 -5.59
N PRO A 104 12.31 -13.03 -6.88
CA PRO A 104 13.14 -11.94 -7.38
C PRO A 104 12.90 -10.66 -6.56
N HIS A 105 13.97 -9.92 -6.30
CA HIS A 105 13.91 -8.73 -5.46
C HIS A 105 12.77 -7.81 -5.85
N ILE A 106 11.90 -7.53 -4.88
CA ILE A 106 10.75 -6.67 -5.10
C ILE A 106 11.23 -5.29 -5.54
N GLY A 107 10.69 -4.79 -6.66
CA GLY A 107 10.98 -3.45 -7.16
C GLY A 107 10.54 -2.30 -6.26
N LEU A 108 10.11 -2.52 -5.00
CA LEU A 108 9.66 -1.43 -4.11
C LEU A 108 10.67 -0.29 -3.91
N PRO A 109 12.01 -0.53 -3.84
CA PRO A 109 12.99 0.55 -3.78
C PRO A 109 12.87 1.54 -4.94
N LEU A 110 12.37 1.10 -6.11
CA LEU A 110 12.09 1.96 -7.26
C LEU A 110 11.11 3.10 -6.91
N LEU A 111 10.14 2.85 -6.03
CA LEU A 111 9.19 3.88 -5.59
C LEU A 111 9.86 4.99 -4.77
N ALA A 112 11.07 4.76 -4.24
CA ALA A 112 11.82 5.74 -3.48
C ALA A 112 12.78 6.59 -4.33
N THR A 113 13.00 6.24 -5.61
CA THR A 113 14.01 6.93 -6.45
C THR A 113 13.51 8.27 -6.99
N CYS A 114 12.26 8.35 -7.45
CA CYS A 114 11.71 9.54 -8.09
C CYS A 114 10.24 9.76 -7.75
N ARG A 115 9.85 11.03 -7.58
CA ARG A 115 8.47 11.45 -7.28
C ARG A 115 7.49 11.11 -8.39
N GLN A 116 7.90 11.22 -9.65
CA GLN A 116 7.04 10.88 -10.78
C GLN A 116 6.72 9.38 -10.77
N ILE A 117 7.74 8.54 -10.61
CA ILE A 117 7.58 7.09 -10.49
C ILE A 117 6.65 6.75 -9.33
N TYR A 118 6.87 7.35 -8.15
CA TYR A 118 5.97 7.15 -7.01
C TYR A 118 4.52 7.54 -7.35
N SER A 119 4.32 8.69 -8.00
CA SER A 119 2.97 9.18 -8.32
C SER A 119 2.21 8.28 -9.30
N GLU A 120 2.92 7.65 -10.23
CA GLU A 120 2.34 6.75 -11.24
C GLU A 120 2.12 5.34 -10.66
N ALA A 121 3.06 4.85 -9.85
CA ALA A 121 3.19 3.43 -9.59
C ALA A 121 2.93 3.02 -8.12
N ALA A 122 2.85 3.95 -7.16
CA ALA A 122 2.77 3.58 -5.74
C ALA A 122 1.50 2.80 -5.34
N ILE A 123 0.48 2.78 -6.19
CA ILE A 123 -0.73 1.98 -5.98
C ILE A 123 -0.60 0.54 -6.47
N MET A 124 0.31 0.30 -7.43
CA MET A 124 0.48 -1.00 -8.08
C MET A 124 0.88 -2.12 -7.12
N PRO A 125 1.72 -1.89 -6.09
CA PRO A 125 2.03 -2.92 -5.10
C PRO A 125 0.79 -3.52 -4.41
N PHE A 126 -0.29 -2.77 -4.30
CA PHE A 126 -1.53 -3.24 -3.68
C PHE A 126 -2.48 -3.87 -4.71
N ASN A 127 -2.56 -3.29 -5.91
CA ASN A 127 -3.50 -3.72 -6.95
C ASN A 127 -3.06 -4.97 -7.72
N LEU A 128 -1.75 -5.21 -7.87
CA LEU A 128 -1.20 -6.19 -8.80
C LEU A 128 -0.51 -7.39 -8.13
N ASN A 129 -0.46 -7.42 -6.80
CA ASN A 129 0.19 -8.50 -6.04
C ASN A 129 -0.82 -9.28 -5.21
N THR A 130 -0.43 -10.49 -4.86
CA THR A 130 -1.23 -11.38 -4.01
C THR A 130 -0.72 -11.34 -2.59
N PHE A 131 -1.62 -11.07 -1.64
CA PHE A 131 -1.30 -11.07 -0.21
C PHE A 131 -1.67 -12.43 0.39
N VAL A 132 -0.65 -13.19 0.77
CA VAL A 132 -0.77 -14.49 1.41
C VAL A 132 -0.74 -14.34 2.93
N ALA A 133 -1.84 -14.71 3.58
CA ALA A 133 -1.89 -14.82 5.03
C ALA A 133 -1.92 -16.30 5.43
N ASP A 134 -0.96 -16.69 6.26
CA ASP A 134 -0.90 -18.02 6.86
C ASP A 134 -1.84 -18.06 8.07
N THR A 135 -2.76 -19.02 8.11
CA THR A 135 -3.78 -19.12 9.15
C THR A 135 -3.30 -19.80 10.42
N LEU A 136 -2.04 -20.28 10.45
CA LEU A 136 -1.42 -20.95 11.59
C LEU A 136 -1.61 -20.24 12.95
N ASN A 137 -1.81 -18.92 12.94
CA ASN A 137 -1.98 -18.14 14.17
C ASN A 137 -3.44 -17.68 14.43
N GLY A 138 -4.41 -18.19 13.67
CA GLY A 138 -5.83 -17.85 13.80
C GLY A 138 -6.25 -16.51 13.18
N GLU A 139 -7.56 -16.36 12.95
CA GLU A 139 -8.21 -15.22 12.29
C GLU A 139 -7.70 -13.84 12.72
N ARG A 140 -7.61 -13.63 14.05
CA ARG A 140 -7.26 -12.34 14.63
C ARG A 140 -5.91 -11.85 14.14
N ASN A 141 -5.01 -12.78 13.83
CA ASN A 141 -3.66 -12.49 13.42
C ASN A 141 -3.58 -12.08 11.94
N MET A 142 -4.38 -12.71 11.08
CA MET A 142 -4.57 -12.25 9.69
C MET A 142 -5.13 -10.82 9.63
N LEU A 143 -6.22 -10.54 10.35
CA LEU A 143 -6.83 -9.21 10.37
C LEU A 143 -5.88 -8.16 10.94
N ARG A 144 -5.04 -8.53 11.92
CA ARG A 144 -3.97 -7.67 12.46
C ARG A 144 -2.86 -7.43 11.45
N ALA A 145 -2.50 -8.42 10.63
CA ALA A 145 -1.49 -8.24 9.58
C ALA A 145 -1.93 -7.17 8.56
N PHE A 146 -3.20 -7.19 8.11
CA PHE A 146 -3.70 -6.15 7.20
C PHE A 146 -3.84 -4.78 7.85
N LYS A 147 -3.99 -4.68 9.18
CA LYS A 147 -4.02 -3.39 9.90
C LYS A 147 -2.70 -2.62 9.82
N VAL A 148 -1.61 -3.25 9.38
CA VAL A 148 -0.34 -2.57 9.08
C VAL A 148 -0.51 -1.57 7.93
N PHE A 149 -1.40 -1.85 6.99
CA PHE A 149 -1.73 -0.93 5.90
C PHE A 149 -2.74 0.11 6.36
N ASN A 150 -2.65 1.32 5.83
CA ASN A 150 -3.67 2.35 6.04
C ASN A 150 -4.99 1.93 5.36
N ALA A 151 -6.12 2.48 5.84
CA ALA A 151 -7.44 2.15 5.30
C ALA A 151 -7.55 2.34 3.79
N HIS A 152 -6.93 3.39 3.24
CA HIS A 152 -6.91 3.64 1.81
C HIS A 152 -6.11 2.58 1.05
N GLN A 153 -4.94 2.16 1.55
CA GLN A 153 -4.12 1.12 0.93
C GLN A 153 -4.83 -0.24 0.94
N ARG A 154 -5.46 -0.61 2.06
CA ARG A 154 -6.26 -1.85 2.15
C ARG A 154 -7.35 -1.93 1.10
N LYS A 155 -8.02 -0.81 0.82
CA LYS A 155 -9.05 -0.73 -0.22
C LYS A 155 -8.52 -0.95 -1.64
N GLN A 156 -7.20 -0.86 -1.86
CA GLN A 156 -6.57 -1.14 -3.15
C GLN A 156 -6.12 -2.60 -3.28
N ILE A 157 -6.21 -3.41 -2.22
CA ILE A 157 -5.85 -4.82 -2.32
C ILE A 157 -6.95 -5.57 -3.07
N THR A 158 -6.56 -6.22 -4.16
CA THR A 158 -7.46 -6.92 -5.10
C THR A 158 -7.35 -8.45 -5.02
N SER A 159 -6.23 -8.98 -4.51
CA SER A 159 -5.98 -10.42 -4.42
C SER A 159 -5.47 -10.79 -3.03
N ILE A 160 -6.18 -11.70 -2.37
CA ILE A 160 -5.79 -12.30 -1.09
C ILE A 160 -5.84 -13.81 -1.23
N ARG A 161 -4.79 -14.48 -0.74
CA ARG A 161 -4.74 -15.93 -0.66
C ARG A 161 -4.60 -16.35 0.80
N LEU A 162 -5.47 -17.22 1.25
CA LEU A 162 -5.48 -17.74 2.61
C LEU A 162 -4.95 -19.16 2.57
N VAL A 163 -3.87 -19.41 3.31
CA VAL A 163 -3.19 -20.71 3.33
C VAL A 163 -3.43 -21.37 4.67
N TYR A 164 -3.99 -22.57 4.64
CA TYR A 164 -4.26 -23.45 5.76
C TYR A 164 -3.32 -24.63 5.71
N LYS A 165 -2.75 -25.06 6.84
CA LYS A 165 -1.89 -26.25 6.88
C LYS A 165 -2.62 -27.38 7.57
N SER A 166 -2.64 -28.57 6.97
CA SER A 166 -3.49 -29.67 7.43
C SER A 166 -3.12 -30.20 8.80
N TYR A 167 -1.92 -29.98 9.31
CA TYR A 167 -1.61 -30.34 10.69
C TYR A 167 -2.29 -29.42 11.71
N ASP A 168 -2.79 -28.24 11.31
CA ASP A 168 -3.72 -27.44 12.12
C ASP A 168 -5.11 -28.10 12.19
N LEU A 169 -5.37 -29.06 11.30
CA LEU A 169 -6.66 -29.70 11.11
C LEU A 169 -6.74 -31.06 11.83
N LEU A 170 -5.64 -31.74 12.10
CA LEU A 170 -5.58 -33.12 12.61
C LEU A 170 -5.99 -33.33 14.10
N GLY A 171 -6.75 -32.41 14.69
CA GLY A 171 -7.08 -32.40 16.12
C GLY A 171 -8.44 -32.99 16.55
N SER A 172 -9.44 -33.15 15.68
CA SER A 172 -10.72 -33.79 16.05
C SER A 172 -11.64 -34.06 14.85
N ASP A 173 -12.55 -35.02 14.98
CA ASP A 173 -13.67 -35.30 14.05
C ASP A 173 -14.62 -34.10 13.80
N ALA A 174 -14.39 -32.93 14.42
CA ALA A 174 -15.07 -31.66 14.13
C ALA A 174 -14.58 -30.97 12.83
N LEU A 175 -13.81 -31.69 12.01
CA LEU A 175 -13.05 -31.18 10.87
C LEU A 175 -13.88 -30.65 9.70
N ASN A 176 -15.09 -31.18 9.50
CA ASN A 176 -15.89 -30.85 8.32
C ASN A 176 -16.80 -29.62 8.53
N ASP A 177 -17.37 -29.44 9.72
CA ASP A 177 -18.33 -28.35 9.96
C ASP A 177 -17.66 -27.08 10.51
N PHE A 178 -16.57 -27.19 11.28
CA PHE A 178 -15.97 -26.02 11.92
C PHE A 178 -15.21 -25.12 10.93
N ASN A 179 -14.74 -25.67 9.81
CA ASN A 179 -13.98 -24.91 8.82
C ASN A 179 -14.87 -24.06 7.90
N VAL A 180 -15.93 -24.61 7.32
CA VAL A 180 -16.67 -23.91 6.25
C VAL A 180 -17.33 -22.62 6.76
N TYR A 181 -18.03 -22.67 7.89
CA TYR A 181 -18.70 -21.48 8.46
C TYR A 181 -17.71 -20.38 8.88
N GLN A 182 -16.54 -20.75 9.38
CA GLN A 182 -15.51 -19.78 9.72
C GLN A 182 -14.92 -19.13 8.47
N LEU A 183 -14.68 -19.92 7.41
CA LEU A 183 -14.21 -19.41 6.12
C LEU A 183 -15.18 -18.40 5.52
N GLU A 184 -16.48 -18.66 5.57
CA GLU A 184 -17.50 -17.72 5.10
C GLU A 184 -17.53 -16.44 5.93
N GLY A 185 -17.44 -16.56 7.27
CA GLY A 185 -17.31 -15.43 8.17
C GLY A 185 -16.09 -14.56 7.83
N TYR A 186 -14.95 -15.17 7.53
CA TYR A 186 -13.73 -14.46 7.14
C TYR A 186 -13.84 -13.83 5.78
N ARG A 187 -14.43 -14.53 4.82
CA ARG A 187 -14.72 -13.99 3.50
C ARG A 187 -15.56 -12.73 3.60
N ALA A 188 -16.59 -12.73 4.43
CA ALA A 188 -17.42 -11.56 4.68
C ALA A 188 -16.63 -10.40 5.32
N GLN A 189 -15.82 -10.69 6.34
CA GLN A 189 -15.00 -9.67 7.01
C GLN A 189 -13.94 -9.05 6.10
N LEU A 190 -13.25 -9.87 5.31
CA LEU A 190 -12.25 -9.41 4.34
C LEU A 190 -12.89 -8.62 3.22
N LYS A 191 -14.03 -9.05 2.66
CA LYS A 191 -14.79 -8.27 1.68
C LYS A 191 -15.19 -6.90 2.22
N ARG A 192 -15.58 -6.82 3.51
CA ARG A 192 -15.89 -5.54 4.18
C ARG A 192 -14.65 -4.65 4.31
N LEU A 193 -13.49 -5.21 4.61
CA LEU A 193 -12.23 -4.46 4.77
C LEU A 193 -11.60 -4.05 3.44
N HIS A 194 -11.81 -4.86 2.40
CA HIS A 194 -11.21 -4.76 1.08
C HIS A 194 -12.31 -4.68 0.03
N SER A 195 -12.89 -3.48 -0.11
CA SER A 195 -14.04 -3.27 -1.01
C SER A 195 -13.75 -3.52 -2.50
N LYS A 196 -12.47 -3.58 -2.90
CA LYS A 196 -12.02 -3.91 -4.27
C LYS A 196 -11.44 -5.31 -4.38
N LEU A 197 -11.71 -6.18 -3.42
CA LEU A 197 -11.20 -7.54 -3.44
C LEU A 197 -11.88 -8.32 -4.55
N ASN A 198 -11.12 -8.60 -5.61
CA ASN A 198 -11.58 -9.32 -6.79
C ASN A 198 -11.40 -10.83 -6.60
N THR A 199 -10.23 -11.22 -6.12
CA THR A 199 -9.83 -12.62 -6.01
C THR A 199 -9.57 -12.95 -4.55
N MET A 200 -10.20 -14.01 -4.07
CA MET A 200 -9.93 -14.59 -2.76
C MET A 200 -9.78 -16.09 -2.94
N GLU A 201 -8.57 -16.59 -2.70
CA GLU A 201 -8.23 -18.01 -2.83
C GLU A 201 -8.04 -18.64 -1.44
N PHE A 202 -8.50 -19.87 -1.30
CA PHE A 202 -8.28 -20.69 -0.12
C PHE A 202 -7.45 -21.90 -0.53
N VAL A 203 -6.29 -22.06 0.09
CA VAL A 203 -5.35 -23.14 -0.22
C VAL A 203 -5.16 -23.97 1.03
N ILE A 204 -5.46 -25.26 0.95
CA ILE A 204 -5.22 -26.22 2.01
C ILE A 204 -3.95 -26.98 1.65
N LEU A 205 -2.89 -26.82 2.44
CA LEU A 205 -1.65 -27.58 2.32
C LEU A 205 -1.82 -28.86 3.14
N SER A 206 -2.19 -29.96 2.49
CA SER A 206 -2.08 -31.31 3.05
C SER A 206 -0.61 -31.64 3.31
N GLY A 207 -0.26 -32.02 4.54
CA GLY A 207 1.10 -32.19 5.05
C GLY A 207 1.96 -33.29 4.40
N GLU A 208 1.63 -33.75 3.20
CA GLU A 208 2.60 -34.42 2.35
C GLU A 208 3.56 -33.33 1.86
N VAL A 209 4.70 -33.23 2.53
CA VAL A 209 5.80 -32.37 2.13
C VAL A 209 6.37 -32.93 0.83
N GLU A 210 5.71 -32.65 -0.29
CA GLU A 210 6.34 -32.70 -1.59
C GLU A 210 7.33 -31.54 -1.66
N TYR A 211 8.60 -31.88 -1.48
CA TYR A 211 9.68 -31.09 -2.04
C TYR A 211 9.59 -31.15 -3.58
N LEU A 212 8.60 -30.48 -4.21
CA LEU A 212 8.50 -30.46 -5.68
C LEU A 212 8.12 -29.08 -6.26
N SER A 213 9.07 -28.60 -7.06
CA SER A 213 8.96 -27.87 -8.34
C SER A 213 7.62 -27.22 -8.72
N GLU A 214 7.68 -25.89 -8.76
CA GLU A 214 6.99 -24.83 -9.52
C GLU A 214 5.70 -25.00 -10.36
N GLU A 215 5.17 -26.17 -10.73
CA GLU A 215 4.02 -26.19 -11.66
C GLU A 215 2.89 -27.14 -11.24
N GLY A 216 1.90 -26.59 -10.52
CA GLY A 216 0.70 -27.32 -10.15
C GLY A 216 -0.34 -26.47 -9.43
N VAL A 217 -1.04 -25.59 -10.15
CA VAL A 217 -2.27 -24.96 -9.64
C VAL A 217 -3.44 -25.89 -9.96
N ALA A 218 -3.95 -26.59 -8.95
CA ALA A 218 -5.22 -27.30 -9.07
C ALA A 218 -6.37 -26.27 -9.03
N HIS A 219 -7.08 -26.12 -10.15
CA HIS A 219 -8.39 -25.50 -10.16
C HIS A 219 -9.41 -26.52 -9.65
N ILE A 220 -9.99 -26.25 -8.48
CA ILE A 220 -11.21 -26.89 -7.97
C ILE A 220 -12.38 -25.96 -8.26
#